data_AF-A0A9K3Q0E7-F1
#
_entry.id   AF-A0A9K3Q0E7-F1
#
_cell.length_a   1.000
_cell.length_b   1.000
_cell.length_c   1.000
_cell.angle_alpha   90.00
_cell.angle_beta   90.00
_cell.angle_gamma   90.00
#
_symmetry.space_group_name_H-M   'P 1'
#
loop_
_entity.id
_entity.type
_entity.pdbx_description
1 polymer ?
#
loop_
_entity_poly.entity_id
_entity_poly.type
_entity_poly.pdbx_seq_one_letter_code
_entity_poly.pdbx_strand_id
1 'polypeptide(L)'
;MFLLPLFQIGFVIVMALAASVRTITDKKKRPITWLIDGNNFLGQKGTLRDAELLAERLKPITTEAAEQVTLIFDGRKGETTRHDTLDGPMFRRVQLEEGKIADDFILELISELSKASKSNRVKLVTADKRLRAVALSTKPTVKSVVNPKVFWKKYLPRMSGQKKRAAENEVAAKDSGNED
;
A
#
# COMPACT_ATOMS: atom_id res chain seq x y z
N MET A 1 10.43 22.38 51.15
CA MET A 1 9.71 21.24 50.54
C MET A 1 9.16 21.74 49.21
N PHE A 2 9.93 21.56 48.13
CA PHE A 2 9.69 22.19 46.83
C PHE A 2 9.40 21.14 45.75
N LEU A 3 8.36 21.44 44.96
CA LEU A 3 8.11 21.18 43.53
C LEU A 3 8.75 19.97 42.81
N LEU A 4 7.88 19.17 42.17
CA LEU A 4 8.17 18.40 40.95
C LEU A 4 8.39 19.36 39.75
N PRO A 5 9.08 18.93 38.67
CA PRO A 5 8.32 18.34 37.55
C PRO A 5 8.96 17.12 36.86
N LEU A 6 8.07 16.27 36.33
CA LEU A 6 8.32 15.27 35.29
C LEU A 6 8.84 15.93 34.01
N PHE A 7 9.86 15.36 33.35
CA PHE A 7 10.09 15.52 31.91
C PHE A 7 10.77 14.28 31.29
N GLN A 8 9.97 13.52 30.55
CA GLN A 8 10.13 13.19 29.13
C GLN A 8 11.56 12.94 28.58
N ILE A 9 11.89 11.67 28.33
CA ILE A 9 12.91 11.21 27.38
C ILE A 9 12.24 10.04 26.64
N GLY A 10 11.81 10.15 25.38
CA GLY A 10 12.65 10.45 24.22
C GLY A 10 13.07 9.13 23.57
N PHE A 11 12.13 8.30 23.12
CA PHE A 11 12.41 7.02 22.47
C PHE A 11 12.80 7.27 21.01
N VAL A 12 14.10 7.47 20.76
CA VAL A 12 14.67 7.60 19.42
C VAL A 12 15.08 6.20 18.95
N ILE A 13 14.21 5.52 18.18
CA ILE A 13 14.60 4.31 17.45
C ILE A 13 15.25 4.75 16.13
N VAL A 14 16.57 4.71 16.07
CA VAL A 14 17.32 4.73 14.80
C VAL A 14 17.39 3.29 14.30
N MET A 15 16.50 2.90 13.39
CA MET A 15 16.63 1.65 12.63
C MET A 15 17.59 1.87 11.48
N ALA A 16 18.86 1.49 11.68
CA ALA A 16 19.83 1.37 10.60
C ALA A 16 19.58 0.07 9.83
N LEU A 17 18.97 0.18 8.64
CA LEU A 17 18.88 -0.95 7.71
C LEU A 17 20.22 -1.10 6.98
N ALA A 18 20.94 -2.19 7.26
CA ALA A 18 22.16 -2.55 6.55
C ALA A 18 21.84 -2.89 5.09
N ALA A 19 22.27 -2.02 4.17
CA ALA A 19 22.16 -2.26 2.74
C ALA A 19 23.29 -3.18 2.26
N SER A 20 22.95 -4.41 1.86
CA SER A 20 23.84 -5.31 1.13
C SER A 20 24.12 -4.77 -0.28
N VAL A 21 25.41 -4.60 -0.62
CA VAL A 21 25.88 -3.99 -1.88
C VAL A 21 26.23 -5.09 -2.91
N ARG A 22 25.21 -5.40 -3.72
CA ARG A 22 25.13 -5.77 -5.17
C ARG A 22 26.35 -6.23 -5.96
N THR A 23 26.13 -7.11 -6.95
CA THR A 23 26.40 -6.81 -8.38
C THR A 23 25.73 -7.81 -9.33
N ILE A 24 24.57 -7.44 -9.90
CA ILE A 24 24.17 -7.87 -11.26
C ILE A 24 23.57 -6.63 -11.91
N THR A 25 24.06 -6.27 -13.09
CA THR A 25 23.61 -5.18 -13.95
C THR A 25 22.22 -5.48 -14.53
N ASP A 26 21.23 -5.61 -13.65
CA ASP A 26 19.84 -5.52 -14.04
C ASP A 26 19.44 -4.05 -14.04
N LYS A 27 18.70 -3.59 -15.06
CA LYS A 27 18.06 -2.28 -15.04
C LYS A 27 17.10 -2.27 -13.84
N LYS A 28 17.60 -1.82 -12.68
CA LYS A 28 16.89 -1.95 -11.41
C LYS A 28 15.51 -1.32 -11.56
N LYS A 29 14.46 -2.16 -11.54
CA LYS A 29 13.08 -1.69 -11.64
C LYS A 29 12.89 -0.65 -10.53
N ARG A 30 12.45 0.54 -10.91
CA ARG A 30 12.24 1.62 -9.94
C ARG A 30 11.22 1.17 -8.90
N PRO A 31 11.44 1.49 -7.62
CA PRO A 31 10.50 1.16 -6.54
C PRO A 31 9.09 1.66 -6.86
N ILE A 32 8.08 0.84 -6.54
CA ILE A 32 6.67 1.19 -6.73
C ILE A 32 5.93 1.05 -5.41
N THR A 33 5.43 2.18 -4.91
CA THR A 33 4.53 2.25 -3.76
C THR A 33 3.09 2.33 -4.26
N TRP A 34 2.22 1.50 -3.72
CA TRP A 34 0.78 1.56 -3.95
C TRP A 34 0.09 2.22 -2.75
N LEU A 35 -0.62 3.31 -3.00
CA LEU A 35 -1.48 3.95 -2.00
C LEU A 35 -2.92 3.64 -2.36
N ILE A 36 -3.70 3.16 -1.39
CA ILE A 36 -5.08 2.74 -1.58
C ILE A 36 -5.97 3.54 -0.65
N ASP A 37 -6.85 4.34 -1.23
CA ASP A 37 -7.94 5.03 -0.54
C ASP A 37 -9.04 4.01 -0.20
N GLY A 38 -9.06 3.58 1.07
CA GLY A 38 -9.90 2.50 1.58
C GLY A 38 -11.37 2.86 1.58
N ASN A 39 -11.74 4.07 2.02
CA ASN A 39 -13.13 4.53 2.05
C ASN A 39 -13.72 4.54 0.64
N ASN A 40 -12.99 5.09 -0.34
CA ASN A 40 -13.42 5.06 -1.72
C ASN A 40 -13.47 3.62 -2.27
N PHE A 41 -12.51 2.78 -1.93
CA PHE A 41 -12.46 1.38 -2.38
C PHE A 41 -13.70 0.60 -1.96
N LEU A 42 -14.07 0.67 -0.68
CA LEU A 42 -15.23 -0.01 -0.12
C LEU A 42 -16.56 0.55 -0.65
N GLY A 43 -16.60 1.84 -1.01
CA GLY A 43 -17.76 2.48 -1.60
C GLY A 43 -18.06 2.06 -3.05
N GLN A 44 -17.11 1.45 -3.77
CA GLN A 44 -17.32 1.08 -5.18
C GLN A 44 -18.19 -0.17 -5.36
N LYS A 45 -19.06 -0.16 -6.38
CA LYS A 45 -19.85 -1.36 -6.73
C LYS A 45 -18.98 -2.41 -7.43
N GLY A 46 -19.01 -3.64 -6.92
CA GLY A 46 -18.27 -4.77 -7.49
C GLY A 46 -16.83 -4.89 -6.98
N THR A 47 -16.49 -4.17 -5.92
CA THR A 47 -15.34 -4.41 -5.04
C THR A 47 -15.83 -5.00 -3.71
N LEU A 48 -14.90 -5.34 -2.84
CA LEU A 48 -15.19 -5.79 -1.48
C LEU A 48 -15.69 -4.61 -0.62
N ARG A 49 -16.60 -4.89 0.32
CA ARG A 49 -17.21 -3.89 1.23
C ARG A 49 -16.78 -4.03 2.70
N ASP A 50 -15.96 -5.02 2.99
CA ASP A 50 -15.44 -5.30 4.33
C ASP A 50 -13.97 -4.86 4.40
N ALA A 51 -13.63 -4.08 5.41
CA ALA A 51 -12.30 -3.50 5.58
C ALA A 51 -11.24 -4.55 5.96
N GLU A 52 -11.58 -5.48 6.85
CA GLU A 52 -10.65 -6.52 7.32
C GLU A 52 -10.37 -7.52 6.20
N LEU A 53 -11.43 -7.99 5.54
CA LEU A 53 -11.28 -8.89 4.42
C LEU A 53 -10.57 -8.21 3.23
N LEU A 54 -10.67 -6.87 3.08
CA LEU A 54 -9.87 -6.13 2.09
C LEU A 54 -8.39 -6.19 2.46
N ALA A 55 -8.05 -5.91 3.72
CA ALA A 55 -6.70 -5.98 4.22
C ALA A 55 -6.11 -7.39 4.01
N GLU A 56 -6.82 -8.45 4.41
CA GLU A 56 -6.40 -9.84 4.20
C GLU A 56 -6.11 -10.17 2.73
N ARG A 57 -6.86 -9.59 1.80
CA ARG A 57 -6.67 -9.82 0.37
C ARG A 57 -5.48 -9.05 -0.21
N LEU A 58 -5.00 -8.01 0.46
CA LEU A 58 -3.85 -7.21 0.07
C LEU A 58 -2.53 -7.77 0.62
N LYS A 59 -2.55 -8.46 1.78
CA LYS A 59 -1.34 -9.06 2.39
C LYS A 59 -0.51 -9.95 1.44
N PRO A 60 -1.11 -10.77 0.55
CA PRO A 60 -0.34 -11.65 -0.32
C PRO A 60 0.36 -10.96 -1.50
N ILE A 61 0.30 -9.63 -1.63
CA ILE A 61 0.98 -8.90 -2.70
C ILE A 61 2.50 -9.12 -2.60
N THR A 62 3.09 -9.49 -3.73
CA THR A 62 4.51 -9.85 -3.85
C THR A 62 5.43 -8.65 -4.03
N THR A 63 6.69 -8.80 -3.63
CA THR A 63 7.77 -7.80 -3.78
C THR A 63 8.11 -7.49 -5.24
N GLU A 64 7.85 -8.43 -6.15
CA GLU A 64 8.00 -8.20 -7.60
C GLU A 64 7.00 -7.17 -8.14
N ALA A 65 5.83 -7.06 -7.50
CA ALA A 65 4.72 -6.22 -7.93
C ALA A 65 4.67 -4.85 -7.23
N ALA A 66 5.10 -4.79 -5.98
CA ALA A 66 5.12 -3.59 -5.15
C ALA A 66 6.26 -3.66 -4.13
N GLU A 67 6.92 -2.54 -3.90
CA GLU A 67 7.84 -2.40 -2.75
C GLU A 67 7.05 -2.15 -1.46
N GLN A 68 5.94 -1.41 -1.57
CA GLN A 68 5.06 -1.17 -0.44
C GLN A 68 3.62 -0.99 -0.92
N VAL A 69 2.68 -1.50 -0.12
CA VAL A 69 1.25 -1.27 -0.28
C VAL A 69 0.74 -0.65 1.01
N THR A 70 0.12 0.51 0.91
CA THR A 70 -0.51 1.19 2.04
C THR A 70 -2.00 1.33 1.79
N LEU A 71 -2.81 0.79 2.70
CA LEU A 71 -4.25 0.95 2.75
C LEU A 71 -4.59 2.01 3.80
N ILE A 72 -5.30 3.07 3.40
CA ILE A 72 -5.59 4.23 4.25
C ILE A 72 -7.10 4.35 4.43
N PHE A 73 -7.57 4.51 5.66
CA PHE A 73 -8.96 4.81 5.98
C PHE A 73 -9.10 6.15 6.69
N ASP A 74 -10.21 6.85 6.42
CA ASP A 74 -10.62 8.05 7.15
C ASP A 74 -10.80 7.73 8.64
N GLY A 75 -10.57 8.73 9.49
CA GLY A 75 -10.82 8.59 10.91
C GLY A 75 -12.30 8.46 11.24
N ARG A 76 -12.63 7.50 12.08
CA ARG A 76 -13.99 7.24 12.55
C ARG A 76 -14.25 7.92 13.88
N LYS A 77 -15.52 8.12 14.19
CA LYS A 77 -15.95 8.66 15.48
C LYS A 77 -15.42 7.79 16.62
N GLY A 78 -14.75 8.41 17.59
CA GLY A 78 -14.14 7.74 18.73
C GLY A 78 -12.71 7.23 18.51
N GLU A 79 -12.15 7.36 17.30
CA GLU A 79 -10.73 7.06 17.04
C GLU A 79 -9.88 8.26 17.48
N THR A 80 -9.38 8.24 18.71
CA THR A 80 -8.60 9.35 19.28
C THR A 80 -7.15 9.38 18.82
N THR A 81 -6.65 8.29 18.24
CA THR A 81 -5.28 8.15 17.78
C THR A 81 -5.22 7.47 16.43
N ARG A 82 -4.28 7.88 15.59
CA ARG A 82 -3.94 7.16 14.37
C ARG A 82 -3.34 5.79 14.69
N HIS A 83 -3.86 4.75 14.05
CA HIS A 83 -3.29 3.40 14.11
C HIS A 83 -2.55 3.09 12.81
N ASP A 84 -1.28 2.70 12.96
CA ASP A 84 -0.40 2.32 11.86
C ASP A 84 0.06 0.89 12.08
N THR A 85 -0.50 -0.03 11.32
CA THR A 85 -0.24 -1.47 11.49
C THR A 85 0.54 -2.00 10.30
N LEU A 86 1.70 -2.58 10.57
CA LEU A 86 2.46 -3.33 9.58
C LEU A 86 1.95 -4.77 9.57
N ASP A 87 0.99 -5.04 8.68
CA ASP A 87 0.24 -6.30 8.58
C ASP A 87 0.90 -7.29 7.60
N GLY A 88 2.22 -7.22 7.46
CA GLY A 88 3.05 -8.03 6.56
C GLY A 88 4.32 -7.29 6.15
N PRO A 89 5.27 -7.94 5.46
CA PRO A 89 6.56 -7.33 5.14
C PRO A 89 6.40 -6.05 4.31
N MET A 90 5.44 -6.02 3.38
CA MET A 90 5.25 -4.92 2.43
C MET A 90 3.87 -4.25 2.56
N PHE A 91 3.02 -4.72 3.48
CA PHE A 91 1.65 -4.24 3.62
C PHE A 91 1.48 -3.45 4.91
N ARG A 92 1.06 -2.19 4.76
CA ARG A 92 0.79 -1.25 5.82
C ARG A 92 -0.68 -0.86 5.78
N ARG A 93 -1.34 -0.90 6.93
CA ARG A 93 -2.69 -0.38 7.13
C ARG A 93 -2.63 0.85 8.01
N VAL A 94 -3.32 1.91 7.59
CA VAL A 94 -3.41 3.17 8.31
C VAL A 94 -4.88 3.48 8.56
N GLN A 95 -5.25 3.55 9.83
CA GLN A 95 -6.54 4.05 10.29
C GLN A 95 -6.28 5.41 10.95
N LEU A 96 -6.85 6.49 10.39
CA LEU A 96 -6.59 7.84 10.86
C LEU A 96 -7.37 8.17 12.13
N GLU A 97 -6.99 9.24 12.83
CA GLU A 97 -7.76 9.75 13.97
C GLU A 97 -9.01 10.53 13.51
N GLU A 98 -10.01 10.64 14.38
CA GLU A 98 -11.28 11.32 14.14
C GLU A 98 -11.09 12.71 13.53
N GLY A 99 -11.86 13.00 12.49
CA GLY A 99 -11.82 14.29 11.78
C GLY A 99 -10.72 14.41 10.72
N LYS A 100 -9.83 13.42 10.59
CA LYS A 100 -8.87 13.35 9.47
C LYS A 100 -9.44 12.56 8.31
N ILE A 101 -9.21 13.06 7.09
CA ILE A 101 -9.61 12.44 5.84
C ILE A 101 -8.41 11.81 5.13
N ALA A 102 -8.63 10.67 4.49
CA ALA A 102 -7.62 9.89 3.79
C ALA A 102 -7.01 10.68 2.62
N ASP A 103 -7.79 11.50 1.92
CA ASP A 103 -7.34 12.30 0.78
C ASP A 103 -6.15 13.21 1.14
N ASP A 104 -6.28 13.99 2.22
CA ASP A 104 -5.25 14.92 2.68
C ASP A 104 -3.99 14.15 3.10
N PHE A 105 -4.17 13.07 3.86
CA PHE A 105 -3.06 12.24 4.32
C PHE A 105 -2.33 11.54 3.16
N ILE A 106 -3.06 11.08 2.14
CA ILE A 106 -2.48 10.48 0.94
C ILE A 106 -1.63 11.50 0.19
N LEU A 107 -2.10 12.75 0.06
CA LEU A 107 -1.35 13.82 -0.59
C LEU A 107 -0.10 14.21 0.19
N GLU A 108 -0.18 14.23 1.52
CA GLU A 108 0.97 14.41 2.41
C GLU A 108 2.01 13.30 2.19
N LEU A 109 1.61 12.03 2.22
CA LEU A 109 2.49 10.89 1.94
C LEU A 109 3.14 10.97 0.56
N ILE A 110 2.39 11.38 -0.48
CA ILE A 110 2.94 11.57 -1.83
C ILE A 110 4.03 12.66 -1.81
N SER A 111 3.80 13.76 -1.09
CA SER A 111 4.76 14.86 -0.93
C SER A 111 6.03 14.39 -0.23
N GLU A 112 5.90 13.63 0.87
CA GLU A 112 7.02 13.04 1.60
C GLU A 112 7.83 12.08 0.73
N LEU A 113 7.17 11.15 0.04
CA LEU A 113 7.82 10.21 -0.88
C LEU A 113 8.55 10.92 -2.02
N SER A 114 7.98 12.02 -2.52
CA SER A 114 8.59 12.85 -3.55
C SER A 114 9.85 13.56 -3.05
N LYS A 115 9.86 14.01 -1.79
CA LYS A 115 11.03 14.65 -1.16
C LYS A 115 12.12 13.64 -0.82
N ALA A 116 11.74 12.44 -0.37
CA ALA A 116 12.66 11.38 0.02
C ALA A 116 13.48 10.86 -1.16
N SER A 117 12.86 10.64 -2.32
CA SER A 117 13.59 10.27 -3.53
C SER A 117 12.82 10.56 -4.81
N LYS A 118 13.52 11.17 -5.79
CA LYS A 118 13.02 11.38 -7.15
C LYS A 118 12.80 10.08 -7.93
N SER A 119 13.33 8.94 -7.45
CA SER A 119 13.13 7.64 -8.08
C SER A 119 11.84 6.95 -7.68
N ASN A 120 11.18 7.42 -6.61
CA ASN A 120 9.96 6.82 -6.09
C ASN A 120 8.82 6.96 -7.10
N ARG A 121 8.06 5.87 -7.27
CA ARG A 121 6.89 5.87 -8.14
C ARG A 121 5.68 5.47 -7.33
N VAL A 122 4.71 6.35 -7.28
CA VAL A 122 3.42 6.09 -6.63
C VAL A 122 2.39 5.66 -7.66
N LYS A 123 1.65 4.61 -7.33
CA LYS A 123 0.38 4.27 -7.96
C LYS A 123 -0.72 4.46 -6.93
N LEU A 124 -1.67 5.32 -7.24
CA LEU A 124 -2.80 5.60 -6.36
C LEU A 124 -4.02 4.80 -6.82
N VAL A 125 -4.74 4.19 -5.88
CA VAL A 125 -6.02 3.54 -6.12
C VAL A 125 -7.13 4.39 -5.50
N THR A 126 -7.89 5.07 -6.35
CA THR A 126 -9.09 5.84 -5.97
C THR A 126 -9.98 6.07 -7.20
N ALA A 127 -11.28 6.21 -6.98
CA ALA A 127 -12.26 6.69 -7.94
C ALA A 127 -12.60 8.18 -7.72
N ASP A 128 -12.10 8.81 -6.65
CA ASP A 128 -12.33 10.23 -6.40
C ASP A 128 -11.66 11.07 -7.50
N LYS A 129 -12.46 11.97 -8.12
CA LYS A 129 -12.00 12.79 -9.25
C LYS A 129 -11.09 13.94 -8.79
N ARG A 130 -11.33 14.51 -7.60
CA ARG A 130 -10.56 15.61 -7.04
C ARG A 130 -9.20 15.10 -6.60
N LEU A 131 -9.16 14.06 -5.77
CA LEU A 131 -7.90 13.43 -5.35
C LEU A 131 -7.09 12.97 -6.55
N ARG A 132 -7.74 12.37 -7.55
CA ARG A 132 -7.08 11.99 -8.82
C ARG A 132 -6.42 13.18 -9.53
N ALA A 133 -7.12 14.30 -9.65
CA ALA A 133 -6.61 15.49 -10.35
C ALA A 133 -5.38 16.05 -9.62
N VAL A 134 -5.46 16.20 -8.30
CA VAL A 134 -4.37 16.71 -7.46
C VAL A 134 -3.19 15.73 -7.45
N ALA A 135 -3.44 14.43 -7.27
CA ALA A 135 -2.35 13.44 -7.30
C ALA A 135 -1.62 13.45 -8.64
N LEU A 136 -2.33 13.55 -9.78
CA LEU A 136 -1.69 13.57 -11.10
C LEU A 136 -0.92 14.86 -11.42
N SER A 137 -1.13 15.95 -10.69
CA SER A 137 -0.33 17.17 -10.85
C SER A 137 1.07 17.02 -10.23
N THR A 138 1.24 16.09 -9.28
CA THR A 138 2.53 15.78 -8.61
C THR A 138 3.46 14.85 -9.42
N LYS A 139 3.32 14.84 -10.75
CA LYS A 139 4.26 14.14 -11.62
C LYS A 139 5.68 14.72 -11.45
N PRO A 140 6.73 13.90 -11.55
CA PRO A 140 6.75 12.51 -12.01
C PRO A 140 6.47 11.45 -10.93
N THR A 141 6.28 11.85 -9.67
CA THR A 141 6.16 10.94 -8.51
C THR A 141 4.93 10.04 -8.62
N VAL A 142 3.74 10.61 -8.83
CA VAL A 142 2.53 9.82 -9.12
C VAL A 142 2.53 9.42 -10.59
N LYS A 143 2.70 8.12 -10.87
CA LYS A 143 2.73 7.62 -12.24
C LYS A 143 1.34 7.43 -12.82
N SER A 144 0.43 6.89 -12.02
CA SER A 144 -0.91 6.52 -12.48
C SER A 144 -1.88 6.47 -11.31
N VAL A 145 -3.12 6.83 -11.60
CA VAL A 145 -4.27 6.64 -10.71
C VAL A 145 -5.14 5.53 -11.31
N VAL A 146 -5.49 4.54 -10.50
CA VAL A 146 -6.23 3.34 -10.89
C VAL A 146 -7.56 3.34 -10.17
N ASN A 147 -8.66 3.07 -10.89
CA ASN A 147 -9.96 2.92 -10.26
C ASN A 147 -10.01 1.63 -9.39
N PRO A 148 -10.61 1.63 -8.19
CA PRO A 148 -10.71 0.47 -7.30
C PRO A 148 -11.25 -0.79 -7.97
N LYS A 149 -12.28 -0.68 -8.81
CA LYS A 149 -12.85 -1.82 -9.55
C LYS A 149 -11.85 -2.43 -10.53
N VAL A 150 -11.04 -1.59 -11.18
CA VAL A 150 -9.97 -2.05 -12.08
C VAL A 150 -8.84 -2.69 -11.30
N PHE A 151 -8.44 -2.09 -10.17
CA PHE A 151 -7.45 -2.64 -9.28
C PHE A 151 -7.87 -4.04 -8.81
N TRP A 152 -9.07 -4.17 -8.27
CA TRP A 152 -9.63 -5.41 -7.73
C TRP A 152 -9.67 -6.53 -8.76
N LYS A 153 -10.20 -6.26 -9.97
CA LYS A 153 -10.40 -7.30 -10.98
C LYS A 153 -9.14 -7.65 -11.77
N LYS A 154 -8.21 -6.69 -11.95
CA LYS A 154 -7.07 -6.87 -12.87
C LYS A 154 -5.72 -6.89 -12.18
N TYR A 155 -5.48 -5.99 -11.23
CA TYR A 155 -4.16 -5.83 -10.62
C TYR A 155 -3.98 -6.82 -9.47
N LEU A 156 -4.91 -6.84 -8.51
CA LEU A 156 -4.77 -7.64 -7.30
C LEU A 156 -4.47 -9.13 -7.57
N PRO A 157 -5.20 -9.86 -8.45
CA PRO A 157 -4.92 -11.28 -8.71
C PRO A 157 -3.57 -11.55 -9.38
N ARG A 158 -3.02 -10.55 -10.08
CA ARG A 158 -1.69 -10.63 -10.70
C ARG A 158 -0.59 -10.36 -9.68
N MET A 159 -0.81 -9.36 -8.83
CA MET A 159 0.15 -8.93 -7.82
C MET A 159 0.30 -9.94 -6.68
N SER A 160 -0.79 -10.65 -6.35
CA SER A 160 -0.80 -11.73 -5.33
C SER A 160 -0.22 -13.06 -5.81
N GLY A 161 0.17 -13.16 -7.09
CA GLY A 161 0.67 -14.41 -7.68
C GLY A 161 -0.37 -15.51 -7.86
N GLN A 162 -1.65 -15.27 -7.51
CA GLN A 162 -2.73 -16.26 -7.66
C GLN A 162 -2.88 -16.75 -9.10
N LYS A 163 -2.71 -15.86 -10.08
CA LYS A 163 -2.78 -16.23 -11.49
C LYS A 163 -1.62 -17.16 -11.91
N LYS A 164 -0.42 -16.96 -11.36
CA LYS A 164 0.76 -17.79 -11.67
C LYS A 164 0.57 -19.20 -11.08
N ARG A 165 0.16 -19.28 -9.81
CA ARG A 165 -0.11 -20.55 -9.12
C ARG A 165 -1.24 -21.35 -9.77
N ALA A 166 -2.30 -20.69 -10.22
CA ALA A 166 -3.40 -21.37 -10.93
C ALA A 166 -2.93 -21.98 -12.26
N ALA A 167 -2.09 -21.27 -13.01
CA ALA A 167 -1.54 -21.77 -14.27
C ALA A 167 -0.55 -22.94 -14.04
N GLU A 168 0.31 -22.85 -13.02
CA GLU A 168 1.25 -23.91 -12.65
C GLU A 168 0.52 -25.20 -12.22
N ASN A 169 -0.55 -25.06 -11.43
CA ASN A 169 -1.36 -26.20 -11.00
C ASN A 169 -2.11 -26.87 -12.17
N GLU A 170 -2.56 -26.09 -13.17
CA GLU A 170 -3.23 -26.64 -14.36
C GLU A 170 -2.27 -27.42 -15.27
N VAL A 171 -0.99 -27.01 -15.32
CA VAL A 171 0.06 -27.74 -16.05
C VAL A 171 0.41 -29.04 -15.32
N ALA A 172 0.63 -28.98 -13.99
CA ALA A 172 0.95 -30.17 -13.20
C ALA A 172 -0.16 -31.24 -13.24
N ALA A 173 -1.43 -30.84 -13.29
CA ALA A 173 -2.56 -31.77 -13.39
C ALA A 173 -2.69 -32.45 -14.77
N LYS A 174 -2.11 -31.86 -15.83
CA LYS A 174 -2.09 -32.47 -17.17
C LYS A 174 -0.96 -33.48 -17.33
N ASP A 175 0.17 -33.26 -16.65
CA ASP A 175 1.31 -34.18 -16.69
C ASP A 175 1.06 -35.45 -15.85
N SER A 176 0.26 -35.39 -14.78
CA SER A 176 -0.10 -36.57 -13.97
C SER A 176 -1.17 -37.48 -14.57
N GLY A 177 -1.76 -37.11 -15.70
CA GLY A 177 -2.85 -37.86 -16.36
C GLY A 177 -2.42 -38.64 -17.60
N ASN A 178 -1.11 -38.77 -17.85
CA ASN A 178 -0.55 -39.37 -19.06
C ASN A 178 0.37 -40.57 -18.76
N GLU A 179 0.28 -41.14 -17.55
CA GLU A 179 0.87 -42.42 -17.19
C GLU A 179 -0.23 -43.50 -17.21
N ASP A 180 -0.61 -43.96 -18.41
CA ASP A 180 -1.33 -45.22 -18.65
C ASP A 180 -0.74 -45.92 -19.89
#